data_AF-A0AB34K3D3-F1
#
_entry.id   AF-A0AB34K3D3-F1
#
_cell.length_a   1.000
_cell.length_b   1.000
_cell.length_c   1.000
_cell.angle_alpha   90.00
_cell.angle_beta   90.00
_cell.angle_gamma   90.00
#
_symmetry.space_group_name_H-M   'P 1'
#
loop_
_entity.id
_entity.type
_entity.pdbx_description
1 polymer ?
#
loop_
_entity_poly.entity_id
_entity_poly.type
_entity_poly.pdbx_seq_one_letter_code
_entity_poly.pdbx_strand_id
1 'polypeptide(L)'
;MAWFLVAAFAAPLVRRSVLRNGDFSEGLHDWSLVCVEQCGVVEPSGEGLTGRGLLFRSSSSEWMLADLRQEVNIPAEADSLRLEVFARARTAATLVSASQLELQLVFEVAAHRQITCSQQWSELPALDRYESRELLCKAPAGASRAWVVLRFGCVRSDASLLVDEASLTASVAAAAPAAAAPAAVEAGAARAPRLLHLIFGLTRDFGGKPFGLVHHLVIKAAAHYYRPASIFFYHVYEPSGEWWEKSRPLLSLRQVSPPTTIHGRTVRKFQHQADVLRLELLLQFGGLYIDMDVLLLHPLDDLIEPQAISSSAHASSSPPRGSELVLAHEGVGGTIGLGNAWMLAKRNATMLRLWYEKYRDFSDRIWNEFSVRLPSRIAAEHSLGVDQLGVLEYDSLYWPPWNAWGLAQLYRTPRCMLEHARAVHLWETKMWRALLGGLTPSRVEKQDSCFLRLAAAVLSDSFNFSAAMLVPPQTASTEEHLLYSVSLLEQWSPDEAGKLRGMSNPSAEVRISPPDRAGCVDEAGELCESWARAGECSRNPAYMQNQCKRSCEMCDT
;
A
#
# COMPACT_ATOMS: atom_id res chain seq x y z
N MET A 1 -70.43 -26.99 3.11
CA MET A 1 -69.28 -27.46 2.30
C MET A 1 -68.02 -26.90 2.93
N ALA A 2 -66.96 -27.69 2.93
CA ALA A 2 -65.86 -27.66 3.89
C ALA A 2 -64.98 -26.41 3.82
N TRP A 3 -64.57 -25.97 5.02
CA TRP A 3 -63.34 -25.22 5.24
C TRP A 3 -62.15 -26.18 5.05
N PHE A 4 -61.17 -25.81 4.22
CA PHE A 4 -59.84 -26.41 4.24
C PHE A 4 -58.80 -25.29 4.15
N LEU A 5 -58.40 -24.80 5.33
CA LEU A 5 -57.08 -24.18 5.51
C LEU A 5 -56.07 -25.32 5.56
N VAL A 6 -55.26 -25.46 4.50
CA VAL A 6 -54.06 -26.30 4.57
C VAL A 6 -53.00 -25.48 5.30
N ALA A 7 -52.95 -25.64 6.62
CA ALA A 7 -51.79 -25.25 7.40
C ALA A 7 -50.67 -26.25 7.10
N ALA A 8 -49.72 -25.85 6.25
CA ALA A 8 -48.44 -26.54 6.16
C ALA A 8 -47.69 -26.26 7.47
N PHE A 9 -47.71 -27.23 8.39
CA PHE A 9 -46.81 -27.24 9.53
C PHE A 9 -45.37 -27.41 9.01
N ALA A 10 -44.66 -26.30 8.81
CA ALA A 10 -43.21 -26.32 8.83
C ALA A 10 -42.79 -26.71 10.26
N ALA A 11 -42.09 -27.83 10.41
CA ALA A 11 -41.49 -28.21 11.68
C ALA A 11 -40.65 -27.03 12.22
N PRO A 12 -40.65 -26.75 13.52
CA PRO A 12 -39.85 -25.67 14.07
C PRO A 12 -38.37 -26.05 13.86
N LEU A 13 -37.67 -25.32 12.99
CA LEU A 13 -36.22 -25.28 12.99
C LEU A 13 -35.81 -24.84 14.39
N VAL A 14 -35.35 -25.77 15.21
CA VAL A 14 -34.79 -25.48 16.54
C VAL A 14 -33.51 -24.68 16.30
N ARG A 15 -33.64 -23.35 16.22
CA ARG A 15 -32.52 -22.41 16.22
C ARG A 15 -31.93 -22.37 17.63
N ARG A 16 -31.10 -23.34 17.99
CA ARG A 16 -30.25 -23.23 19.18
C ARG A 16 -28.96 -22.54 18.77
N SER A 17 -28.67 -21.40 19.42
CA SER A 17 -27.34 -20.82 19.34
C SER A 17 -26.35 -21.83 19.90
N VAL A 18 -25.33 -22.18 19.12
CA VAL A 18 -24.17 -22.97 19.59
C VAL A 18 -23.07 -22.08 20.19
N LEU A 19 -23.23 -20.76 20.09
CA LEU A 19 -22.38 -19.76 20.72
C LEU A 19 -22.74 -19.64 22.22
N ARG A 20 -21.73 -19.51 23.07
CA ARG A 20 -21.88 -19.27 24.52
C ARG A 20 -21.59 -17.81 24.84
N ASN A 21 -22.25 -17.25 25.85
CA ASN A 21 -22.03 -15.87 26.31
C ASN A 21 -22.03 -14.86 25.13
N GLY A 22 -23.03 -14.96 24.25
CA GLY A 22 -23.18 -14.11 23.07
C GLY A 22 -23.74 -12.71 23.35
N ASP A 23 -24.44 -12.56 24.46
CA ASP A 23 -24.92 -11.28 25.01
C ASP A 23 -23.85 -10.57 25.87
N PHE A 24 -22.69 -11.21 26.02
CA PHE A 24 -21.55 -10.74 26.82
C PHE A 24 -21.91 -10.39 28.28
N SER A 25 -22.97 -11.00 28.82
CA SER A 25 -23.44 -10.75 30.18
C SER A 25 -22.44 -11.16 31.26
N GLU A 26 -21.56 -12.11 30.94
CA GLU A 26 -20.46 -12.56 31.78
C GLU A 26 -19.11 -11.96 31.33
N GLY A 27 -19.16 -10.86 30.57
CA GLY A 27 -17.98 -10.23 29.98
C GLY A 27 -17.35 -11.09 28.89
N LEU A 28 -16.04 -11.34 28.97
CA LEU A 28 -15.30 -12.15 28.00
C LEU A 28 -15.31 -13.66 28.29
N HIS A 29 -16.11 -14.14 29.24
CA HIS A 29 -16.19 -15.57 29.54
C HIS A 29 -16.46 -16.40 28.26
N ASP A 30 -15.75 -17.53 28.08
CA ASP A 30 -15.72 -18.35 26.86
C ASP A 30 -15.16 -17.68 25.58
N TRP A 31 -14.71 -16.43 25.65
CA TRP A 31 -14.07 -15.71 24.54
C TRP A 31 -12.58 -15.45 24.83
N SER A 32 -11.74 -15.70 23.83
CA SER A 32 -10.31 -15.42 23.86
C SER A 32 -9.99 -14.20 23.01
N LEU A 33 -9.37 -13.20 23.62
CA LEU A 33 -8.84 -12.03 22.93
C LEU A 33 -7.46 -12.36 22.35
N VAL A 34 -7.30 -12.26 21.02
CA VAL A 34 -6.05 -12.49 20.31
C VAL A 34 -5.67 -11.21 19.53
N CYS A 35 -4.41 -10.82 19.60
CA CYS A 35 -3.92 -9.57 19.01
C CYS A 35 -2.64 -9.83 18.23
N VAL A 36 -2.49 -9.18 17.06
CA VAL A 36 -1.28 -9.29 16.23
C VAL A 36 -0.21 -8.30 16.67
N GLU A 37 -0.60 -7.16 17.25
CA GLU A 37 0.29 -6.09 17.74
C GLU A 37 -0.21 -5.55 19.10
N GLN A 38 -1.27 -4.73 19.08
CA GLN A 38 -1.95 -4.20 20.27
C GLN A 38 -3.46 -4.46 20.21
N CYS A 39 -4.05 -4.75 21.36
CA CYS A 39 -5.50 -5.01 21.50
C CYS A 39 -6.33 -3.74 21.72
N GLY A 40 -5.66 -2.64 22.11
CA GLY A 40 -6.28 -1.52 22.84
C GLY A 40 -7.26 -2.00 23.89
N VAL A 41 -8.46 -1.40 23.97
CA VAL A 41 -9.40 -1.74 25.05
C VAL A 41 -10.58 -2.52 24.51
N VAL A 42 -10.72 -3.76 25.00
CA VAL A 42 -11.90 -4.60 24.82
C VAL A 42 -12.46 -4.88 26.22
N GLU A 43 -13.61 -4.30 26.53
CA GLU A 43 -14.19 -4.39 27.88
C GLU A 43 -15.72 -4.50 27.87
N PRO A 44 -16.33 -5.09 28.91
CA PRO A 44 -17.77 -5.09 29.09
C PRO A 44 -18.33 -3.66 29.15
N SER A 45 -19.50 -3.45 28.56
CA SER A 45 -20.18 -2.15 28.53
C SER A 45 -21.67 -2.28 28.82
N GLY A 46 -22.20 -1.32 29.59
CA GLY A 46 -23.65 -1.18 29.81
C GLY A 46 -24.39 -0.50 28.66
N GLU A 47 -23.68 -0.03 27.63
CA GLU A 47 -24.26 0.67 26.47
C GLU A 47 -24.73 -0.28 25.36
N GLY A 48 -24.69 -1.60 25.62
CA GLY A 48 -25.12 -2.66 24.71
C GLY A 48 -26.63 -2.64 24.39
N LEU A 49 -27.03 -3.40 23.37
CA LEU A 49 -28.43 -3.45 22.90
C LEU A 49 -29.37 -3.93 24.03
N THR A 50 -28.91 -4.86 24.86
CA THR A 50 -29.65 -5.38 26.02
C THR A 50 -29.32 -4.67 27.34
N GLY A 51 -28.60 -3.55 27.28
CA GLY A 51 -27.99 -2.91 28.46
C GLY A 51 -26.72 -3.60 28.95
N ARG A 52 -26.20 -4.57 28.18
CA ARG A 52 -24.95 -5.30 28.37
C ARG A 52 -24.34 -5.57 26.99
N GLY A 53 -23.03 -5.65 26.87
CA GLY A 53 -22.34 -5.87 25.59
C GLY A 53 -20.83 -5.69 25.73
N LEU A 54 -20.12 -5.68 24.60
CA LEU A 54 -18.69 -5.39 24.55
C LEU A 54 -18.40 -4.09 23.81
N LEU A 55 -17.50 -3.30 24.39
CA LEU A 55 -16.92 -2.14 23.77
C LEU A 55 -15.51 -2.46 23.28
N PHE A 56 -15.30 -2.29 21.98
CA PHE A 56 -13.98 -2.12 21.40
C PHE A 56 -13.68 -0.62 21.35
N ARG A 57 -12.56 -0.20 21.93
CA ARG A 57 -12.07 1.17 21.87
C ARG A 57 -10.64 1.18 21.35
N SER A 58 -10.45 1.88 20.23
CA SER A 58 -9.16 2.04 19.61
C SER A 58 -8.30 3.16 20.21
N SER A 59 -7.02 3.15 19.88
CA SER A 59 -6.07 4.19 20.24
C SER A 59 -5.87 5.13 19.06
N SER A 60 -5.91 6.44 19.34
CA SER A 60 -5.55 7.47 18.35
C SER A 60 -4.09 7.39 17.90
N SER A 61 -3.21 6.71 18.63
CA SER A 61 -1.76 6.71 18.40
C SER A 61 -1.19 5.36 17.99
N GLU A 62 -1.99 4.31 17.85
CA GLU A 62 -1.51 2.96 17.60
C GLU A 62 -2.42 2.25 16.59
N TRP A 63 -1.86 1.31 15.83
CA TRP A 63 -2.67 0.38 15.05
C TRP A 63 -3.08 -0.80 15.93
N MET A 64 -4.37 -1.15 15.86
CA MET A 64 -4.97 -2.31 16.50
C MET A 64 -5.56 -3.28 15.49
N LEU A 65 -5.37 -4.57 15.77
CA LEU A 65 -6.19 -5.65 15.24
C LEU A 65 -6.53 -6.61 16.38
N ALA A 66 -7.79 -6.61 16.80
CA ALA A 66 -8.30 -7.43 17.89
C ALA A 66 -9.24 -8.50 17.34
N ASP A 67 -8.95 -9.76 17.66
CA ASP A 67 -9.80 -10.91 17.39
C ASP A 67 -10.42 -11.40 18.69
N LEU A 68 -11.75 -11.40 18.77
CA LEU A 68 -12.48 -12.11 19.80
C LEU A 68 -12.86 -13.49 19.27
N ARG A 69 -12.29 -14.54 19.86
CA ARG A 69 -12.44 -15.91 19.38
C ARG A 69 -13.19 -16.79 20.39
N GLN A 70 -14.18 -17.54 19.92
CA GLN A 70 -14.80 -18.59 20.72
C GLN A 70 -14.79 -19.91 19.92
N GLU A 71 -14.31 -20.96 20.56
CA GLU A 71 -14.39 -22.32 20.01
C GLU A 71 -15.82 -22.84 20.14
N VAL A 72 -16.34 -23.42 19.07
CA VAL A 72 -17.69 -23.96 18.98
C VAL A 72 -17.66 -25.36 18.38
N ASN A 73 -18.55 -26.22 18.87
CA ASN A 73 -18.79 -27.53 18.26
C ASN A 73 -19.78 -27.38 17.11
N ILE A 74 -19.45 -27.96 15.96
CA ILE A 74 -20.34 -27.96 14.79
C ILE A 74 -21.17 -29.25 14.81
N PRO A 75 -22.52 -29.16 14.77
CA PRO A 75 -23.36 -30.33 14.66
C PRO A 75 -23.03 -31.14 13.40
N ALA A 76 -22.97 -32.47 13.50
CA ALA A 76 -22.57 -33.34 12.39
C ALA A 76 -23.52 -33.21 11.17
N GLU A 77 -24.80 -32.91 11.42
CA GLU A 77 -25.84 -32.70 10.42
C GLU A 77 -26.00 -31.23 9.94
N ALA A 78 -25.14 -30.30 10.40
CA ALA A 78 -25.22 -28.91 9.96
C ALA A 78 -24.82 -28.77 8.48
N ASP A 79 -25.69 -28.20 7.65
CA ASP A 79 -25.39 -27.87 6.25
C ASP A 79 -24.90 -26.43 6.11
N SER A 80 -25.56 -25.49 6.81
CA SER A 80 -25.13 -24.09 6.85
C SER A 80 -25.16 -23.51 8.25
N LEU A 81 -24.30 -22.53 8.47
CA LEU A 81 -24.11 -21.79 9.70
C LEU A 81 -24.32 -20.31 9.42
N ARG A 82 -25.11 -19.65 10.26
CA ARG A 82 -25.32 -18.21 10.24
C ARG A 82 -24.79 -17.61 11.53
N LEU A 83 -23.76 -16.78 11.40
CA LEU A 83 -23.23 -15.95 12.46
C LEU A 83 -23.85 -14.55 12.32
N GLU A 84 -24.48 -14.06 13.38
CA GLU A 84 -25.08 -12.73 13.44
C GLU A 84 -24.51 -11.98 14.66
N VAL A 85 -24.22 -10.69 14.50
CA VAL A 85 -23.85 -9.79 15.60
C VAL A 85 -24.60 -8.48 15.44
N PHE A 86 -25.03 -7.88 16.55
CA PHE A 86 -25.55 -6.52 16.55
C PHE A 86 -24.42 -5.56 16.91
N ALA A 87 -24.18 -4.58 16.04
CA ALA A 87 -23.10 -3.65 16.22
C ALA A 87 -23.56 -2.20 16.06
N ARG A 88 -22.97 -1.29 16.84
CA ARG A 88 -23.24 0.15 16.81
C ARG A 88 -21.92 0.91 16.94
N ALA A 89 -21.68 1.93 16.11
CA ALA A 89 -20.54 2.80 16.33
C ALA A 89 -20.79 3.66 17.57
N ARG A 90 -19.74 3.92 18.36
CA ARG A 90 -19.80 4.85 19.49
C ARG A 90 -19.14 6.19 19.18
N THR A 91 -18.34 6.24 18.12
CA THR A 91 -17.74 7.45 17.54
C THR A 91 -18.26 7.63 16.10
N ALA A 92 -18.48 8.86 15.67
CA ALA A 92 -19.08 9.13 14.36
C ALA A 92 -18.22 8.57 13.21
N ALA A 93 -18.80 7.72 12.36
CA ALA A 93 -18.15 7.12 11.18
C ALA A 93 -17.62 8.18 10.18
N THR A 94 -18.11 9.42 10.26
CA THR A 94 -17.69 10.57 9.44
C THR A 94 -16.41 11.26 9.91
N LEU A 95 -15.92 10.97 11.12
CA LEU A 95 -14.68 11.52 11.67
C LEU A 95 -13.56 10.48 11.81
N VAL A 96 -13.85 9.21 11.54
CA VAL A 96 -13.03 8.13 12.06
C VAL A 96 -13.07 6.97 11.11
N SER A 97 -12.01 6.72 10.36
CA SER A 97 -12.22 5.77 9.29
C SER A 97 -11.05 4.94 8.78
N ALA A 98 -9.98 4.76 9.55
CA ALA A 98 -9.13 3.59 9.31
C ALA A 98 -9.61 2.33 10.06
N SER A 99 -10.93 2.09 10.12
CA SER A 99 -11.55 1.03 10.95
C SER A 99 -12.26 -0.04 10.13
N GLN A 100 -12.35 -1.25 10.64
CA GLN A 100 -13.10 -2.35 10.02
C GLN A 100 -13.69 -3.30 11.07
N LEU A 101 -14.82 -3.89 10.72
CA LEU A 101 -15.40 -5.04 11.39
C LEU A 101 -15.35 -6.24 10.42
N GLU A 102 -14.93 -7.40 10.90
CA GLU A 102 -14.95 -8.65 10.15
C GLU A 102 -15.52 -9.77 11.01
N LEU A 103 -16.38 -10.58 10.43
CA LEU A 103 -16.87 -11.82 11.01
C LEU A 103 -16.21 -12.99 10.30
N GLN A 104 -15.75 -14.00 11.05
CA GLN A 104 -15.19 -15.22 10.48
C GLN A 104 -15.71 -16.49 11.18
N LEU A 105 -15.83 -17.55 10.40
CA LEU A 105 -15.92 -18.93 10.85
C LEU A 105 -14.70 -19.68 10.32
N VAL A 106 -13.83 -20.12 11.23
CA VAL A 106 -12.62 -20.90 10.93
C VAL A 106 -12.88 -22.35 11.29
N PHE A 107 -13.07 -23.21 10.31
CA PHE A 107 -13.36 -24.63 10.48
C PHE A 107 -12.08 -25.44 10.60
N GLU A 108 -12.04 -26.36 11.55
CA GLU A 108 -11.03 -27.41 11.60
C GLU A 108 -11.53 -28.62 10.80
N VAL A 109 -10.77 -29.01 9.77
CA VAL A 109 -11.05 -30.22 8.98
C VAL A 109 -9.90 -31.21 9.08
N ALA A 110 -10.10 -32.42 8.55
CA ALA A 110 -9.12 -33.50 8.60
C ALA A 110 -7.71 -33.05 8.15
N ALA A 111 -6.68 -33.68 8.75
CA ALA A 111 -5.27 -33.33 8.56
C ALA A 111 -4.88 -31.91 9.07
N HIS A 112 -5.59 -31.40 10.10
CA HIS A 112 -5.32 -30.08 10.72
C HIS A 112 -5.40 -28.91 9.73
N ARG A 113 -6.08 -29.09 8.60
CA ARG A 113 -6.29 -28.03 7.62
C ARG A 113 -7.40 -27.13 8.13
N GLN A 114 -7.23 -25.82 7.94
CA GLN A 114 -8.25 -24.83 8.29
C GLN A 114 -8.94 -24.32 7.04
N ILE A 115 -10.26 -24.20 7.09
CA ILE A 115 -11.08 -23.55 6.06
C ILE A 115 -11.71 -22.33 6.70
N THR A 116 -11.54 -21.15 6.11
CA THR A 116 -12.11 -19.90 6.64
C THR A 116 -13.20 -19.39 5.73
N CYS A 117 -14.34 -19.05 6.31
CA CYS A 117 -15.41 -18.30 5.67
C CYS A 117 -15.53 -16.96 6.43
N SER A 118 -15.51 -15.83 5.73
CA SER A 118 -15.55 -14.52 6.38
C SER A 118 -16.29 -13.46 5.57
N GLN A 119 -16.71 -12.41 6.26
CA GLN A 119 -17.30 -11.21 5.67
C GLN A 119 -16.79 -9.97 6.42
N GLN A 120 -16.39 -8.95 5.66
CA GLN A 120 -15.77 -7.75 6.18
C GLN A 120 -16.57 -6.50 5.77
N TRP A 121 -16.62 -5.52 6.68
CA TRP A 121 -17.19 -4.20 6.47
C TRP A 121 -16.16 -3.13 6.81
N SER A 122 -15.87 -2.26 5.84
CA SER A 122 -14.94 -1.12 5.97
C SER A 122 -15.62 0.17 6.45
N GLU A 123 -16.93 0.12 6.65
CA GLU A 123 -17.73 1.17 7.27
C GLU A 123 -18.26 0.67 8.60
N LEU A 124 -18.07 1.45 9.65
CA LEU A 124 -18.66 1.14 10.93
C LEU A 124 -20.18 1.29 10.86
N PRO A 125 -20.95 0.53 11.67
CA PRO A 125 -22.38 0.71 11.81
C PRO A 125 -22.76 2.16 12.17
N ALA A 126 -24.04 2.49 12.05
CA ALA A 126 -24.54 3.79 12.47
C ALA A 126 -24.24 4.12 13.94
N LEU A 127 -24.15 5.41 14.25
CA LEU A 127 -23.89 5.93 15.59
C LEU A 127 -25.13 5.83 16.50
N ASP A 128 -26.31 6.03 15.91
CA ASP A 128 -27.59 6.25 16.58
C ASP A 128 -28.43 4.98 16.76
N ARG A 129 -28.05 3.87 16.11
CA ARG A 129 -28.79 2.60 16.17
C ARG A 129 -27.87 1.39 16.04
N TYR A 130 -28.28 0.28 16.62
CA TYR A 130 -27.68 -1.02 16.34
C TYR A 130 -28.07 -1.50 14.95
N GLU A 131 -27.10 -2.05 14.24
CA GLU A 131 -27.30 -2.73 12.95
C GLU A 131 -26.88 -4.19 13.08
N SER A 132 -27.65 -5.08 12.45
CA SER A 132 -27.23 -6.47 12.32
C SER A 132 -26.14 -6.60 11.26
N ARG A 133 -25.13 -7.41 11.56
CA ARG A 133 -24.05 -7.83 10.67
C ARG A 133 -24.04 -9.35 10.66
N GLU A 134 -24.12 -9.92 9.47
CA GLU A 134 -24.33 -11.35 9.30
C GLU A 134 -23.29 -11.97 8.37
N LEU A 135 -22.94 -13.21 8.67
CA LEU A 135 -22.11 -14.09 7.86
C LEU A 135 -22.84 -15.43 7.68
N LEU A 136 -23.06 -15.84 6.44
CA LEU A 136 -23.63 -17.15 6.09
C LEU A 136 -22.54 -18.03 5.48
N CYS A 137 -22.31 -19.21 6.07
CA CYS A 137 -21.28 -20.15 5.63
C CYS A 137 -21.85 -21.55 5.44
N LYS A 138 -21.37 -22.26 4.42
CA LYS A 138 -21.60 -23.70 4.29
C LYS A 138 -20.63 -24.45 5.20
N ALA A 139 -21.13 -25.41 5.97
CA ALA A 139 -20.29 -26.24 6.82
C ALA A 139 -19.47 -27.21 5.96
N PRO A 140 -18.12 -27.25 6.08
CA PRO A 140 -17.31 -28.23 5.36
C PRO A 140 -17.62 -29.66 5.81
N ALA A 141 -17.60 -30.61 4.88
CA ALA A 141 -17.80 -32.01 5.20
C ALA A 141 -16.75 -32.51 6.21
N GLY A 142 -17.20 -33.11 7.30
CA GLY A 142 -16.33 -33.63 8.36
C GLY A 142 -15.81 -32.58 9.36
N ALA A 143 -16.25 -31.32 9.28
CA ALA A 143 -15.95 -30.32 10.30
C ALA A 143 -16.76 -30.61 11.57
N SER A 144 -16.08 -30.91 12.68
CA SER A 144 -16.71 -31.09 14.00
C SER A 144 -16.47 -29.91 14.95
N ARG A 145 -15.51 -29.05 14.62
CA ARG A 145 -15.10 -27.88 15.41
C ARG A 145 -14.87 -26.67 14.51
N ALA A 146 -15.15 -25.50 15.06
CA ALA A 146 -14.82 -24.22 14.42
C ALA A 146 -14.50 -23.15 15.48
N TRP A 147 -13.88 -22.07 15.03
CA TRP A 147 -13.76 -20.84 15.80
C TRP A 147 -14.64 -19.76 15.18
N VAL A 148 -15.49 -19.16 16.02
CA VAL A 148 -16.17 -17.90 15.72
C VAL A 148 -15.19 -16.78 16.01
N VAL A 149 -14.97 -15.88 15.06
CA VAL A 149 -14.06 -14.75 15.20
C VAL A 149 -14.81 -13.45 14.92
N LEU A 150 -14.91 -12.59 15.93
CA LEU A 150 -15.31 -11.19 15.77
C LEU A 150 -14.03 -10.35 15.73
N ARG A 151 -13.73 -9.75 14.59
CA ARG A 151 -12.49 -9.02 14.38
C ARG A 151 -12.76 -7.55 14.20
N PHE A 152 -12.10 -6.74 15.02
CA PHE A 152 -12.12 -5.29 14.92
C PHE A 152 -10.72 -4.78 14.63
N GLY A 153 -10.55 -4.07 13.52
CA GLY A 153 -9.29 -3.45 13.13
C GLY A 153 -9.41 -1.95 13.09
N CYS A 154 -8.37 -1.23 13.50
CA CYS A 154 -8.33 0.23 13.44
C CYS A 154 -6.90 0.78 13.38
N VAL A 155 -6.55 1.58 12.37
CA VAL A 155 -5.24 2.27 12.29
C VAL A 155 -5.33 3.67 12.87
N ARG A 156 -4.67 3.94 14.00
CA ARG A 156 -4.42 5.31 14.52
C ARG A 156 -5.65 6.21 14.52
N SER A 157 -6.75 5.70 15.06
CA SER A 157 -8.01 6.43 15.15
C SER A 157 -8.72 6.15 16.47
N ASP A 158 -9.57 7.07 16.93
CA ASP A 158 -10.35 6.96 18.16
C ASP A 158 -11.61 6.08 18.02
N ALA A 159 -11.69 5.29 16.95
CA ALA A 159 -12.82 4.43 16.64
C ALA A 159 -13.23 3.56 17.81
N SER A 160 -14.53 3.61 18.11
CA SER A 160 -15.14 2.79 19.12
C SER A 160 -16.35 2.06 18.55
N LEU A 161 -16.41 0.76 18.79
CA LEU A 161 -17.47 -0.13 18.31
C LEU A 161 -18.08 -0.87 19.50
N LEU A 162 -19.40 -0.78 19.63
CA LEU A 162 -20.17 -1.61 20.54
C LEU A 162 -20.67 -2.83 19.77
N VAL A 163 -20.50 -4.02 20.35
CA VAL A 163 -21.11 -5.26 19.86
C VAL A 163 -21.93 -5.92 20.95
N ASP A 164 -23.03 -6.54 20.55
CA ASP A 164 -23.93 -7.27 21.44
C ASP A 164 -24.65 -8.38 20.64
N GLU A 165 -25.30 -9.29 21.35
CA GLU A 165 -26.18 -10.32 20.78
C GLU A 165 -25.52 -11.12 19.64
N ALA A 166 -24.28 -11.57 19.87
CA ALA A 166 -23.63 -12.50 18.97
C ALA A 166 -24.34 -13.86 19.02
N SER A 167 -24.71 -14.41 17.86
CA SER A 167 -25.35 -15.72 17.80
C SER A 167 -24.85 -16.54 16.61
N LEU A 168 -24.69 -17.85 16.83
CA LEU A 168 -24.32 -18.80 15.78
C LEU A 168 -25.43 -19.85 15.67
N THR A 169 -26.15 -19.85 14.57
CA THR A 169 -27.22 -20.81 14.32
C THR A 169 -26.83 -21.79 13.22
N ALA A 170 -27.02 -23.08 13.49
CA ALA A 170 -26.86 -24.15 12.50
C ALA A 170 -28.22 -24.54 11.92
N SER A 171 -28.28 -24.73 10.60
CA SER A 171 -29.44 -25.29 9.93
C SER A 171 -29.13 -26.66 9.35
N VAL A 172 -30.04 -27.60 9.59
CA VAL A 172 -30.06 -28.92 8.95
C VAL A 172 -30.96 -28.81 7.72
N ALA A 173 -30.50 -29.30 6.57
CA ALA A 173 -31.22 -29.13 5.32
C ALA A 173 -32.66 -29.71 5.38
N ALA A 174 -33.67 -28.86 5.17
CA ALA A 174 -34.97 -29.26 4.66
C ALA A 174 -35.00 -28.95 3.16
N ALA A 175 -35.43 -29.90 2.33
CA ALA A 175 -35.45 -29.74 0.88
C ALA A 175 -36.33 -28.56 0.45
N ALA A 176 -35.73 -27.44 0.02
CA ALA A 176 -36.36 -26.31 -0.67
C ALA A 176 -35.28 -25.42 -1.35
N PRO A 177 -35.62 -24.64 -2.41
CA PRO A 177 -34.70 -24.30 -3.48
C PRO A 177 -33.70 -23.20 -3.12
N ALA A 178 -32.53 -23.31 -3.74
CA ALA A 178 -31.35 -22.50 -3.52
C ALA A 178 -31.59 -21.00 -3.73
N ALA A 179 -31.44 -20.22 -2.65
CA ALA A 179 -30.93 -18.86 -2.76
C ALA A 179 -29.39 -18.96 -2.85
N ALA A 180 -28.79 -18.19 -3.76
CA ALA A 180 -27.36 -18.23 -4.02
C ALA A 180 -26.56 -17.98 -2.73
N ALA A 181 -25.88 -19.01 -2.26
CA ALA A 181 -24.93 -18.92 -1.16
C ALA A 181 -23.74 -18.04 -1.57
N PRO A 182 -23.23 -17.15 -0.71
CA PRO A 182 -21.92 -16.56 -0.94
C PRO A 182 -20.88 -17.68 -0.97
N ALA A 183 -19.98 -17.62 -1.94
CA ALA A 183 -19.06 -18.70 -2.26
C ALA A 183 -18.21 -19.07 -1.04
N ALA A 184 -18.25 -20.35 -0.63
CA ALA A 184 -17.22 -20.93 0.21
C ALA A 184 -15.90 -20.82 -0.55
N VAL A 185 -15.00 -19.97 -0.08
CA VAL A 185 -13.65 -19.86 -0.62
C VAL A 185 -12.86 -20.99 0.04
N GLU A 186 -12.55 -22.06 -0.69
CA GLU A 186 -11.37 -22.86 -0.35
C GLU A 186 -10.21 -21.87 -0.17
N ALA A 187 -9.31 -22.11 0.79
CA ALA A 187 -8.09 -21.33 0.94
C ALA A 187 -7.17 -21.49 -0.30
N GLY A 188 -7.60 -21.01 -1.45
CA GLY A 188 -6.77 -20.57 -2.55
C GLY A 188 -6.19 -19.22 -2.16
N ALA A 189 -4.95 -18.97 -2.55
CA ALA A 189 -4.20 -17.80 -2.15
C ALA A 189 -5.07 -16.53 -2.24
N ALA A 190 -5.34 -15.89 -1.09
CA ALA A 190 -6.15 -14.68 -1.00
C ALA A 190 -5.64 -13.65 -2.02
N ARG A 191 -6.52 -12.91 -2.70
CA ARG A 191 -6.10 -11.88 -3.66
C ARG A 191 -5.87 -10.55 -2.94
N ALA A 192 -5.07 -9.66 -3.53
CA ALA A 192 -5.01 -8.29 -3.05
C ALA A 192 -6.40 -7.63 -3.22
N PRO A 193 -6.99 -7.02 -2.18
CA PRO A 193 -8.29 -6.38 -2.29
C PRO A 193 -8.21 -5.14 -3.18
N ARG A 194 -9.30 -4.76 -3.84
CA ARG A 194 -9.36 -3.56 -4.70
C ARG A 194 -9.61 -2.29 -3.88
N LEU A 195 -8.68 -1.98 -2.98
CA LEU A 195 -8.72 -0.80 -2.10
C LEU A 195 -7.55 0.11 -2.45
N LEU A 196 -7.79 1.41 -2.60
CA LEU A 196 -6.75 2.39 -2.85
C LEU A 196 -6.51 3.22 -1.59
N HIS A 197 -5.24 3.33 -1.18
CA HIS A 197 -4.81 4.09 -0.01
C HIS A 197 -3.95 5.28 -0.45
N LEU A 198 -4.39 6.48 -0.08
CA LEU A 198 -3.71 7.75 -0.36
C LEU A 198 -3.44 8.48 0.95
N ILE A 199 -2.20 8.93 1.17
CA ILE A 199 -1.83 9.72 2.35
C ILE A 199 -1.48 11.15 1.92
N PHE A 200 -2.12 12.15 2.53
CA PHE A 200 -1.84 13.55 2.26
C PHE A 200 -2.23 14.45 3.44
N GLY A 201 -1.61 15.63 3.55
CA GLY A 201 -2.00 16.59 4.59
C GLY A 201 -1.66 16.16 6.02
N LEU A 202 -0.50 15.51 6.21
CA LEU A 202 0.01 15.18 7.55
C LEU A 202 0.53 16.42 8.30
N THR A 203 0.87 17.50 7.59
CA THR A 203 1.24 18.80 8.16
C THR A 203 0.28 19.88 7.68
N ARG A 204 0.11 20.93 8.49
CA ARG A 204 -0.83 22.03 8.22
C ARG A 204 -0.53 22.79 6.93
N ASP A 205 0.75 22.88 6.57
CA ASP A 205 1.24 23.55 5.36
C ASP A 205 1.37 22.61 4.16
N PHE A 206 0.93 21.34 4.28
CA PHE A 206 1.04 20.32 3.24
C PHE A 206 2.48 20.09 2.76
N GLY A 207 3.47 20.26 3.64
CA GLY A 207 4.89 20.20 3.30
C GLY A 207 5.33 21.29 2.31
N GLY A 208 4.62 22.43 2.30
CA GLY A 208 4.79 23.51 1.33
C GLY A 208 4.16 23.23 -0.05
N LYS A 209 3.37 22.16 -0.17
CA LYS A 209 2.80 21.66 -1.42
C LYS A 209 1.28 21.48 -1.29
N PRO A 210 0.49 22.59 -1.27
CA PRO A 210 -0.96 22.51 -1.13
C PRO A 210 -1.61 21.68 -2.24
N PHE A 211 -2.81 21.18 -2.01
CA PHE A 211 -3.49 20.31 -2.97
C PHE A 211 -3.78 21.06 -4.29
N GLY A 212 -3.18 20.62 -5.40
CA GLY A 212 -3.35 21.22 -6.72
C GLY A 212 -3.75 20.24 -7.82
N LEU A 213 -3.68 20.70 -9.08
CA LEU A 213 -4.10 19.94 -10.25
C LEU A 213 -3.36 18.59 -10.39
N VAL A 214 -2.06 18.54 -10.08
CA VAL A 214 -1.29 17.28 -10.15
C VAL A 214 -1.91 16.16 -9.30
N HIS A 215 -2.36 16.49 -8.08
CA HIS A 215 -2.99 15.53 -7.17
C HIS A 215 -4.34 15.03 -7.69
N HIS A 216 -5.13 15.94 -8.29
CA HIS A 216 -6.39 15.59 -8.93
C HIS A 216 -6.17 14.60 -10.09
N LEU A 217 -5.14 14.81 -10.91
CA LEU A 217 -4.78 13.91 -12.00
C LEU A 217 -4.37 12.52 -11.50
N VAL A 218 -3.58 12.45 -10.42
CA VAL A 218 -3.19 11.18 -9.79
C VAL A 218 -4.43 10.39 -9.33
N ILE A 219 -5.36 11.06 -8.62
CA ILE A 219 -6.61 10.42 -8.15
C ILE A 219 -7.46 9.93 -9.34
N LYS A 220 -7.62 10.75 -10.39
CA LYS A 220 -8.41 10.36 -11.58
C LYS A 220 -7.80 9.16 -12.30
N ALA A 221 -6.49 9.17 -12.54
CA ALA A 221 -5.80 8.06 -13.17
C ALA A 221 -5.93 6.77 -12.34
N ALA A 222 -5.76 6.87 -11.02
CA ALA A 222 -5.91 5.73 -10.13
C ALA A 222 -7.34 5.17 -10.13
N ALA A 223 -8.36 6.05 -10.05
CA ALA A 223 -9.76 5.64 -10.14
C ALA A 223 -10.08 4.91 -11.45
N HIS A 224 -9.54 5.40 -12.57
CA HIS A 224 -9.76 4.80 -13.89
C HIS A 224 -9.09 3.44 -14.06
N TYR A 225 -7.78 3.33 -13.78
CA TYR A 225 -7.02 2.12 -14.08
C TYR A 225 -7.14 1.02 -13.04
N TYR A 226 -7.14 1.39 -11.75
CA TYR A 226 -7.19 0.41 -10.68
C TYR A 226 -8.63 -0.07 -10.41
N ARG A 227 -9.63 0.79 -10.70
CA ARG A 227 -11.05 0.56 -10.43
C ARG A 227 -11.28 0.09 -8.98
N PRO A 228 -10.86 0.90 -7.99
CA PRO A 228 -11.01 0.54 -6.59
C PRO A 228 -12.48 0.50 -6.18
N ALA A 229 -12.82 -0.41 -5.27
CA ALA A 229 -14.10 -0.40 -4.56
C ALA A 229 -14.23 0.83 -3.63
N SER A 230 -13.10 1.33 -3.13
CA SER A 230 -13.04 2.56 -2.34
C SER A 230 -11.66 3.21 -2.45
N ILE A 231 -11.63 4.53 -2.47
CA ILE A 231 -10.41 5.34 -2.42
C ILE A 231 -10.33 5.99 -1.05
N PHE A 232 -9.49 5.45 -0.18
CA PHE A 232 -9.27 5.98 1.15
C PHE A 232 -8.23 7.10 1.11
N PHE A 233 -8.64 8.27 1.61
CA PHE A 233 -7.78 9.45 1.71
C PHE A 233 -7.50 9.76 3.17
N TYR A 234 -6.29 9.43 3.62
CA TYR A 234 -5.85 9.59 5.00
C TYR A 234 -5.20 10.96 5.22
N HIS A 235 -5.73 11.75 6.15
CA HIS A 235 -5.27 13.12 6.41
C HIS A 235 -5.28 13.51 7.89
N VAL A 236 -4.47 14.50 8.25
CA VAL A 236 -4.67 15.27 9.50
C VAL A 236 -5.43 16.54 9.19
N TYR A 237 -4.98 17.24 8.15
CA TYR A 237 -5.55 18.49 7.68
C TYR A 237 -6.21 18.23 6.33
N GLU A 238 -7.53 18.43 6.26
CA GLU A 238 -8.26 18.33 5.00
C GLU A 238 -7.79 19.44 4.04
N PRO A 239 -7.52 19.14 2.76
CA PRO A 239 -7.20 20.16 1.78
C PRO A 239 -8.37 21.08 1.45
N SER A 240 -8.12 22.08 0.62
CA SER A 240 -9.14 22.97 0.06
C SER A 240 -8.72 23.45 -1.33
N GLY A 241 -9.64 24.11 -2.03
CA GLY A 241 -9.39 24.69 -3.35
C GLY A 241 -10.11 23.96 -4.49
N GLU A 242 -10.09 24.54 -5.68
CA GLU A 242 -10.87 24.06 -6.83
C GLU A 242 -10.65 22.57 -7.13
N TRP A 243 -9.39 22.15 -7.17
CA TRP A 243 -9.03 20.76 -7.48
C TRP A 243 -9.36 19.79 -6.36
N TRP A 244 -9.38 20.28 -5.11
CA TRP A 244 -9.86 19.49 -3.98
C TRP A 244 -11.37 19.24 -4.09
N GLU A 245 -12.17 20.29 -4.32
CA GLU A 245 -13.63 20.16 -4.46
C GLU A 245 -14.03 19.21 -5.60
N LYS A 246 -13.26 19.18 -6.68
CA LYS A 246 -13.45 18.21 -7.78
C LYS A 246 -13.05 16.78 -7.41
N SER A 247 -12.07 16.60 -6.51
CA SER A 247 -11.55 15.29 -6.13
C SER A 247 -12.32 14.67 -4.98
N ARG A 248 -12.76 15.49 -4.01
CA ARG A 248 -13.37 15.08 -2.75
C ARG A 248 -14.54 14.08 -2.90
N PRO A 249 -15.46 14.20 -3.89
CA PRO A 249 -16.54 13.24 -4.07
C PRO A 249 -16.09 11.82 -4.46
N LEU A 250 -14.87 11.67 -4.95
CA LEU A 250 -14.29 10.36 -5.30
C LEU A 250 -13.66 9.64 -4.09
N LEU A 251 -13.57 10.33 -2.95
CA LEU A 251 -12.74 9.93 -1.82
C LEU A 251 -13.58 9.59 -0.59
N SER A 252 -13.18 8.52 0.08
CA SER A 252 -13.58 8.20 1.45
C SER A 252 -12.57 8.83 2.40
N LEU A 253 -12.90 10.00 2.95
CA LEU A 253 -12.00 10.78 3.82
C LEU A 253 -11.81 10.15 5.19
N ARG A 254 -10.55 10.10 5.64
CA ARG A 254 -10.14 9.37 6.84
C ARG A 254 -9.15 10.19 7.66
N GLN A 255 -9.64 10.79 8.74
CA GLN A 255 -8.78 11.54 9.65
C GLN A 255 -7.93 10.56 10.48
N VAL A 256 -6.63 10.83 10.58
CA VAL A 256 -5.66 9.99 11.29
C VAL A 256 -4.72 10.85 12.14
N SER A 257 -4.10 10.25 13.16
CA SER A 257 -2.92 10.84 13.80
C SER A 257 -1.66 10.28 13.14
N PRO A 258 -0.71 11.11 12.69
CA PRO A 258 0.53 10.61 12.11
C PRO A 258 1.35 9.87 13.18
N PRO A 259 2.03 8.77 12.83
CA PRO A 259 2.94 8.09 13.75
C PRO A 259 4.05 9.02 14.21
N THR A 260 4.00 9.49 15.45
CA THR A 260 5.13 10.21 16.07
C THR A 260 6.13 9.25 16.72
N THR A 261 5.73 7.99 16.88
CA THR A 261 6.56 6.91 17.42
C THR A 261 6.26 5.60 16.71
N ILE A 262 7.28 4.73 16.61
CA ILE A 262 7.16 3.33 16.17
C ILE A 262 8.12 2.48 17.01
N HIS A 263 7.62 1.42 17.65
CA HIS A 263 8.42 0.55 18.54
C HIS A 263 9.25 1.34 19.59
N GLY A 264 8.66 2.41 20.14
CA GLY A 264 9.34 3.31 21.08
C GLY A 264 10.37 4.26 20.46
N ARG A 265 10.62 4.21 19.15
CA ARG A 265 11.49 5.15 18.41
C ARG A 265 10.69 6.35 17.94
N THR A 266 11.24 7.56 18.10
CA THR A 266 10.60 8.79 17.61
C THR A 266 10.69 8.92 16.10
N VAL A 267 9.57 9.28 15.45
CA VAL A 267 9.47 9.58 14.02
C VAL A 267 9.17 11.06 13.85
N ARG A 268 10.15 11.86 13.40
CA ARG A 268 10.05 13.33 13.38
C ARG A 268 9.61 13.86 12.03
N LYS A 269 10.13 13.29 10.93
CA LYS A 269 9.82 13.73 9.58
C LYS A 269 8.48 13.20 9.12
N PHE A 270 7.58 14.07 8.66
CA PHE A 270 6.25 13.66 8.17
C PHE A 270 6.30 12.65 7.01
N GLN A 271 7.39 12.63 6.23
CA GLN A 271 7.60 11.64 5.19
C GLN A 271 7.84 10.24 5.78
N HIS A 272 8.64 10.15 6.84
CA HIS A 272 8.80 8.90 7.60
C HIS A 272 7.52 8.53 8.36
N GLN A 273 6.71 9.51 8.76
CA GLN A 273 5.39 9.23 9.31
C GLN A 273 4.48 8.57 8.26
N ALA A 274 4.51 9.05 7.01
CA ALA A 274 3.81 8.42 5.90
C ALA A 274 4.38 7.03 5.55
N ASP A 275 5.69 6.81 5.70
CA ASP A 275 6.33 5.49 5.52
C ASP A 275 5.82 4.46 6.55
N VAL A 276 5.67 4.86 7.80
CA VAL A 276 5.08 3.97 8.82
C VAL A 276 3.59 3.74 8.54
N LEU A 277 2.84 4.82 8.31
CA LEU A 277 1.39 4.72 8.14
C LEU A 277 1.01 3.84 6.93
N ARG A 278 1.71 3.94 5.79
CA ARG A 278 1.40 3.09 4.63
C ARG A 278 1.63 1.59 4.91
N LEU A 279 2.62 1.24 5.73
CA LEU A 279 2.84 -0.15 6.13
C LEU A 279 1.70 -0.67 7.01
N GLU A 280 1.27 0.11 7.98
CA GLU A 280 0.14 -0.24 8.86
C GLU A 280 -1.16 -0.43 8.06
N LEU A 281 -1.42 0.49 7.11
CA LEU A 281 -2.58 0.41 6.23
C LEU A 281 -2.57 -0.86 5.37
N LEU A 282 -1.46 -1.15 4.68
CA LEU A 282 -1.35 -2.32 3.82
C LEU A 282 -1.35 -3.64 4.61
N LEU A 283 -0.76 -3.64 5.81
CA LEU A 283 -0.85 -4.81 6.69
C LEU A 283 -2.28 -5.06 7.15
N GLN A 284 -3.01 -3.99 7.51
CA GLN A 284 -4.38 -4.10 7.98
C GLN A 284 -5.38 -4.43 6.86
N PHE A 285 -5.25 -3.79 5.72
CA PHE A 285 -6.28 -3.78 4.68
C PHE A 285 -5.85 -4.47 3.40
N GLY A 286 -4.56 -4.68 3.17
CA GLY A 286 -4.04 -4.97 1.83
C GLY A 286 -4.32 -3.80 0.89
N GLY A 287 -4.40 -4.08 -0.41
CA GLY A 287 -4.75 -3.11 -1.43
C GLY A 287 -3.54 -2.45 -2.09
N LEU A 288 -3.81 -1.38 -2.82
CA LEU A 288 -2.82 -0.56 -3.49
C LEU A 288 -2.58 0.72 -2.66
N TYR A 289 -1.34 0.97 -2.31
CA TYR A 289 -0.87 2.27 -1.86
C TYR A 289 -0.12 2.96 -3.01
N ILE A 290 -0.38 4.25 -3.21
CA ILE A 290 0.42 5.12 -4.07
C ILE A 290 0.68 6.47 -3.39
N ASP A 291 1.88 7.03 -3.57
CA ASP A 291 2.16 8.42 -3.23
C ASP A 291 1.34 9.36 -4.12
N MET A 292 1.02 10.55 -3.60
CA MET A 292 0.18 11.54 -4.29
C MET A 292 0.82 12.17 -5.53
N ASP A 293 2.05 11.75 -5.87
CA ASP A 293 2.78 12.11 -7.08
C ASP A 293 3.14 10.89 -7.93
N VAL A 294 2.37 9.80 -7.84
CA VAL A 294 2.50 8.61 -8.70
C VAL A 294 1.29 8.50 -9.63
N LEU A 295 1.51 8.66 -10.93
CA LEU A 295 0.45 8.62 -11.94
C LEU A 295 0.35 7.22 -12.56
N LEU A 296 -0.76 6.51 -12.35
CA LEU A 296 -1.00 5.21 -12.99
C LEU A 296 -1.19 5.37 -14.50
N LEU A 297 -0.59 4.46 -15.26
CA LEU A 297 -0.58 4.46 -16.73
C LEU A 297 -1.36 3.29 -17.35
N HIS A 298 -1.49 2.18 -16.62
CA HIS A 298 -2.15 0.97 -17.11
C HIS A 298 -2.97 0.24 -16.03
N PRO A 299 -3.97 -0.58 -16.43
CA PRO A 299 -4.63 -1.49 -15.51
C PRO A 299 -3.65 -2.43 -14.80
N LEU A 300 -4.00 -2.84 -13.58
CA LEU A 300 -3.17 -3.73 -12.74
C LEU A 300 -3.80 -5.11 -12.56
N ASP A 301 -4.78 -5.46 -13.41
CA ASP A 301 -5.57 -6.70 -13.29
C ASP A 301 -4.68 -7.95 -13.31
N ASP A 302 -3.59 -7.93 -14.08
CA ASP A 302 -2.62 -9.01 -14.18
C ASP A 302 -1.80 -9.25 -12.91
N LEU A 303 -1.72 -8.25 -12.02
CA LEU A 303 -1.07 -8.36 -10.71
C LEU A 303 -2.05 -8.81 -9.61
N ILE A 304 -3.36 -8.65 -9.82
CA ILE A 304 -4.41 -8.92 -8.84
C ILE A 304 -5.06 -10.29 -9.09
N GLU A 305 -5.31 -10.62 -10.35
CA GLU A 305 -6.03 -11.82 -10.76
C GLU A 305 -5.09 -12.95 -11.20
N PRO A 306 -5.36 -14.22 -10.83
CA PRO A 306 -4.65 -15.35 -11.39
C PRO A 306 -4.94 -15.42 -12.90
N GLN A 307 -3.95 -15.08 -13.73
CA GLN A 307 -4.13 -15.19 -15.19
C GLN A 307 -4.38 -16.65 -15.59
N ALA A 308 -5.50 -16.90 -16.28
CA ALA A 308 -5.63 -18.07 -17.13
C ALA A 308 -4.55 -18.02 -18.21
N ILE A 309 -3.99 -19.18 -18.57
CA ILE A 309 -2.89 -19.31 -19.53
C ILE A 309 -3.27 -18.59 -20.84
N SER A 310 -2.69 -17.40 -21.05
CA SER A 310 -2.65 -16.78 -22.38
C SER A 310 -1.21 -16.87 -22.87
N SER A 311 -1.02 -17.69 -23.90
CA SER A 311 0.23 -17.90 -24.61
C SER A 311 0.55 -16.72 -25.52
N SER A 312 0.69 -15.51 -24.97
CA SER A 312 1.34 -14.40 -25.66
C SER A 312 2.61 -14.01 -24.92
N ALA A 313 3.74 -14.43 -25.48
CA ALA A 313 5.07 -14.14 -24.99
C ALA A 313 5.37 -12.64 -25.08
N HIS A 314 5.21 -11.92 -23.97
CA HIS A 314 6.05 -10.77 -23.58
C HIS A 314 6.49 -11.05 -22.12
N ALA A 315 7.32 -12.09 -21.98
CA ALA A 315 7.89 -12.51 -20.72
C ALA A 315 9.22 -11.77 -20.51
N SER A 316 9.25 -10.80 -19.60
CA SER A 316 10.50 -10.42 -18.92
C SER A 316 10.35 -9.81 -17.52
N SER A 317 9.15 -9.50 -16.99
CA SER A 317 9.06 -8.86 -15.65
C SER A 317 7.77 -9.08 -14.86
N SER A 318 6.99 -10.14 -15.16
CA SER A 318 5.82 -10.44 -14.33
C SER A 318 6.26 -11.10 -13.00
N PRO A 319 5.79 -10.60 -11.84
CA PRO A 319 6.16 -11.17 -10.55
C PRO A 319 5.62 -12.60 -10.40
N PRO A 320 6.17 -13.41 -9.47
CA PRO A 320 5.68 -14.75 -9.20
C PRO A 320 4.16 -14.79 -8.99
N ARG A 321 3.51 -15.82 -9.55
CA ARG A 321 2.06 -15.98 -9.36
C ARG A 321 1.73 -16.09 -7.87
N GLY A 322 0.77 -15.27 -7.44
CA GLY A 322 0.29 -15.30 -6.06
C GLY A 322 1.15 -14.51 -5.08
N SER A 323 2.03 -13.62 -5.54
CA SER A 323 2.79 -12.72 -4.66
C SER A 323 1.91 -12.03 -3.61
N GLU A 324 2.33 -12.05 -2.34
CA GLU A 324 1.64 -11.36 -1.24
C GLU A 324 1.91 -9.86 -1.22
N LEU A 325 3.05 -9.44 -1.75
CA LEU A 325 3.44 -8.05 -1.89
C LEU A 325 4.11 -7.88 -3.25
N VAL A 326 3.77 -6.81 -3.97
CA VAL A 326 4.45 -6.40 -5.19
C VAL A 326 5.04 -5.01 -4.99
N LEU A 327 6.36 -4.91 -5.24
CA LEU A 327 7.16 -3.69 -5.22
C LEU A 327 7.86 -3.50 -6.58
N ALA A 328 8.52 -2.36 -6.76
CA ALA A 328 9.38 -2.13 -7.91
C ALA A 328 10.77 -1.65 -7.50
N HIS A 329 11.78 -1.99 -8.30
CA HIS A 329 13.13 -1.48 -8.11
C HIS A 329 13.19 0.03 -8.28
N GLU A 330 13.82 0.73 -7.33
CA GLU A 330 14.29 2.09 -7.54
C GLU A 330 15.74 2.06 -8.03
N GLY A 331 16.00 2.80 -9.12
CA GLY A 331 17.29 2.79 -9.81
C GLY A 331 17.47 1.60 -10.74
N VAL A 332 18.31 1.76 -11.75
CA VAL A 332 18.61 0.71 -12.74
C VAL A 332 19.12 -0.52 -12.00
N GLY A 333 18.48 -1.68 -12.22
CA GLY A 333 18.83 -2.95 -11.55
C GLY A 333 18.69 -2.93 -10.03
N GLY A 334 17.85 -2.05 -9.46
CA GLY A 334 17.64 -1.98 -8.01
C GLY A 334 18.80 -1.34 -7.23
N THR A 335 19.66 -0.56 -7.91
CA THR A 335 20.84 0.10 -7.32
C THR A 335 20.53 1.04 -6.16
N ILE A 336 19.28 1.52 -6.01
CA ILE A 336 18.85 2.30 -4.85
C ILE A 336 18.10 1.44 -3.83
N GLY A 337 17.21 0.57 -4.30
CA GLY A 337 16.52 -0.43 -3.49
C GLY A 337 15.12 -0.78 -4.02
N LEU A 338 14.19 -1.11 -3.12
CA LEU A 338 12.79 -1.41 -3.44
C LEU A 338 11.94 -0.24 -3.00
N GLY A 339 11.50 0.58 -3.97
CA GLY A 339 10.79 1.81 -3.67
C GLY A 339 9.39 1.56 -3.12
N ASN A 340 8.95 2.40 -2.20
CA ASN A 340 7.70 2.26 -1.46
C ASN A 340 6.63 3.32 -1.80
N ALA A 341 6.85 4.09 -2.86
CA ALA A 341 5.88 5.06 -3.37
C ALA A 341 4.70 4.40 -4.11
N TRP A 342 4.82 3.10 -4.43
CA TRP A 342 3.78 2.27 -5.03
C TRP A 342 3.92 0.87 -4.45
N MET A 343 2.84 0.33 -3.88
CA MET A 343 2.87 -0.99 -3.23
C MET A 343 1.51 -1.67 -3.40
N LEU A 344 1.48 -2.87 -3.98
CA LEU A 344 0.28 -3.70 -4.06
C LEU A 344 0.42 -4.89 -3.12
N ALA A 345 -0.46 -5.02 -2.13
CA ALA A 345 -0.35 -6.03 -1.10
C ALA A 345 -1.64 -6.81 -0.87
N LYS A 346 -1.49 -8.10 -0.58
CA LYS A 346 -2.47 -8.84 0.20
C LYS A 346 -2.41 -8.38 1.65
N ARG A 347 -3.53 -8.51 2.33
CA ARG A 347 -3.60 -8.28 3.77
C ARG A 347 -2.61 -9.19 4.49
N ASN A 348 -1.96 -8.65 5.52
CA ASN A 348 -1.03 -9.40 6.38
C ASN A 348 0.16 -10.08 5.68
N ALA A 349 0.58 -9.54 4.52
CA ALA A 349 1.71 -10.07 3.75
C ALA A 349 2.96 -10.26 4.61
N THR A 350 3.65 -11.39 4.44
CA THR A 350 4.78 -11.80 5.29
C THR A 350 5.92 -10.78 5.25
N MET A 351 6.26 -10.29 4.05
CA MET A 351 7.26 -9.25 3.86
C MET A 351 6.92 -7.96 4.62
N LEU A 352 5.66 -7.53 4.61
CA LEU A 352 5.25 -6.32 5.32
C LEU A 352 5.40 -6.47 6.84
N ARG A 353 5.09 -7.64 7.40
CA ARG A 353 5.22 -7.90 8.85
C ARG A 353 6.68 -7.83 9.28
N LEU A 354 7.55 -8.50 8.52
CA LEU A 354 9.00 -8.48 8.78
C LEU A 354 9.57 -7.08 8.66
N TRP A 355 9.13 -6.34 7.64
CA TRP A 355 9.55 -4.97 7.44
C TRP A 355 9.12 -4.07 8.59
N TYR A 356 7.85 -4.11 8.98
CA TYR A 356 7.31 -3.33 10.10
C TYR A 356 7.99 -3.68 11.44
N GLU A 357 8.26 -4.95 11.72
CA GLU A 357 8.99 -5.38 12.92
C GLU A 357 10.43 -4.85 12.97
N LYS A 358 11.13 -4.79 11.82
CA LYS A 358 12.49 -4.22 11.75
C LYS A 358 12.54 -2.71 11.98
N TYR A 359 11.41 -2.00 12.03
CA TYR A 359 11.38 -0.60 12.51
C TYR A 359 11.71 -0.47 14.01
N ARG A 360 11.88 -1.55 14.78
CA ARG A 360 12.49 -1.49 16.14
C ARG A 360 13.86 -0.79 16.16
N ASP A 361 14.57 -0.85 15.04
CA ASP A 361 15.87 -0.19 14.84
C ASP A 361 15.75 1.17 14.15
N PHE A 362 14.52 1.70 14.01
CA PHE A 362 14.25 2.91 13.24
C PHE A 362 15.15 4.10 13.62
N SER A 363 15.63 4.78 12.57
CA SER A 363 16.46 5.96 12.66
C SER A 363 16.09 6.97 11.58
N ASP A 364 15.81 8.19 12.00
CA ASP A 364 15.45 9.32 11.14
C ASP A 364 16.69 9.98 10.48
N ARG A 365 17.86 9.33 10.49
CA ARG A 365 19.13 9.95 10.01
C ARG A 365 19.27 9.92 8.50
N ILE A 366 18.99 8.77 7.88
CA ILE A 366 19.15 8.55 6.44
C ILE A 366 17.75 8.47 5.84
N TRP A 367 17.51 9.27 4.80
CA TRP A 367 16.18 9.49 4.25
C TRP A 367 15.47 8.21 3.80
N ASN A 368 16.14 7.38 2.99
CA ASN A 368 15.55 6.21 2.33
C ASN A 368 15.94 4.87 2.99
N GLU A 369 16.54 4.92 4.18
CA GLU A 369 17.13 3.74 4.82
C GLU A 369 16.07 2.70 5.17
N PHE A 370 14.99 3.12 5.82
CA PHE A 370 13.90 2.23 6.24
C PHE A 370 12.80 2.10 5.19
N SER A 371 12.67 3.07 4.28
CA SER A 371 11.62 3.11 3.26
C SER A 371 11.99 2.42 1.95
N VAL A 372 13.29 2.36 1.58
CA VAL A 372 13.72 1.82 0.27
C VAL A 372 14.84 0.77 0.39
N ARG A 373 15.84 1.02 1.24
CA ARG A 373 17.01 0.13 1.36
C ARG A 373 16.74 -1.10 2.23
N LEU A 374 16.05 -0.90 3.36
CA LEU A 374 15.66 -1.98 4.26
C LEU A 374 14.84 -3.08 3.56
N PRO A 375 13.76 -2.79 2.82
CA PRO A 375 13.02 -3.86 2.13
C PRO A 375 13.91 -4.62 1.13
N SER A 376 14.86 -3.99 0.44
CA SER A 376 15.82 -4.72 -0.40
C SER A 376 16.70 -5.69 0.37
N ARG A 377 17.20 -5.28 1.55
CA ARG A 377 18.00 -6.17 2.40
C ARG A 377 17.20 -7.36 2.92
N ILE A 378 15.94 -7.12 3.31
CA ILE A 378 15.03 -8.21 3.72
C ILE A 378 14.78 -9.16 2.55
N ALA A 379 14.56 -8.63 1.35
CA ALA A 379 14.33 -9.42 0.14
C ALA A 379 15.55 -10.28 -0.26
N ALA A 380 16.76 -9.78 -0.01
CA ALA A 380 18.01 -10.52 -0.26
C ALA A 380 18.29 -11.60 0.79
N GLU A 381 17.63 -11.56 1.95
CA GLU A 381 17.84 -12.50 3.05
C GLU A 381 16.97 -13.75 2.89
N HIS A 382 17.46 -14.72 2.12
CA HIS A 382 16.74 -15.96 1.76
C HIS A 382 16.21 -16.77 2.96
N SER A 383 16.79 -16.63 4.15
CA SER A 383 16.33 -17.31 5.38
C SER A 383 14.99 -16.78 5.92
N LEU A 384 14.49 -15.64 5.42
CA LEU A 384 13.30 -14.98 5.94
C LEU A 384 11.98 -15.42 5.29
N GLY A 385 12.00 -16.37 4.34
CA GLY A 385 10.79 -16.96 3.76
C GLY A 385 9.90 -15.96 3.02
N VAL A 386 10.52 -15.02 2.30
CA VAL A 386 9.85 -13.97 1.50
C VAL A 386 9.59 -14.41 0.06
N ASP A 387 9.40 -15.71 -0.17
CA ASP A 387 9.26 -16.34 -1.50
C ASP A 387 8.06 -15.83 -2.31
N GLN A 388 7.13 -15.14 -1.64
CA GLN A 388 5.94 -14.53 -2.25
C GLN A 388 6.10 -13.02 -2.48
N LEU A 389 7.31 -12.46 -2.44
CA LEU A 389 7.56 -11.10 -2.89
C LEU A 389 7.64 -11.04 -4.42
N GLY A 390 6.80 -10.21 -5.02
CA GLY A 390 6.89 -9.81 -6.43
C GLY A 390 7.70 -8.54 -6.59
N VAL A 391 8.72 -8.57 -7.45
CA VAL A 391 9.54 -7.40 -7.75
C VAL A 391 9.42 -7.07 -9.23
N LEU A 392 8.93 -5.88 -9.52
CA LEU A 392 8.89 -5.29 -10.85
C LEU A 392 10.21 -4.58 -11.15
N GLU A 393 10.57 -4.55 -12.43
CA GLU A 393 11.73 -3.80 -12.88
C GLU A 393 11.55 -2.28 -12.73
N TYR A 394 12.67 -1.57 -12.66
CA TYR A 394 12.69 -0.14 -12.36
C TYR A 394 11.93 0.72 -13.37
N ASP A 395 11.89 0.27 -14.63
CA ASP A 395 11.19 0.92 -15.74
C ASP A 395 9.66 0.77 -15.68
N SER A 396 9.16 -0.09 -14.80
CA SER A 396 7.73 -0.23 -14.56
C SER A 396 7.14 0.97 -13.79
N LEU A 397 7.95 1.61 -12.91
CA LEU A 397 7.45 2.54 -11.88
C LEU A 397 8.35 3.79 -11.69
N TYR A 398 9.66 3.59 -11.53
CA TYR A 398 10.62 4.62 -11.12
C TYR A 398 11.44 5.19 -12.27
N TRP A 399 10.93 5.00 -13.50
CA TRP A 399 11.49 5.58 -14.71
C TRP A 399 10.56 6.67 -15.27
N PRO A 400 11.10 7.82 -15.72
CA PRO A 400 12.50 8.25 -15.60
C PRO A 400 12.93 8.52 -14.14
N PRO A 401 14.25 8.41 -13.82
CA PRO A 401 14.73 8.59 -12.45
C PRO A 401 14.65 10.05 -11.99
N TRP A 402 14.78 10.26 -10.68
CA TRP A 402 14.68 11.58 -10.04
C TRP A 402 15.81 12.58 -10.35
N ASN A 403 16.86 12.14 -11.07
CA ASN A 403 18.01 12.96 -11.40
C ASN A 403 17.70 14.00 -12.50
N ALA A 404 18.60 14.94 -12.74
CA ALA A 404 18.37 16.05 -13.67
C ALA A 404 18.00 15.57 -15.09
N TRP A 405 18.61 14.47 -15.55
CA TRP A 405 18.29 13.88 -16.84
C TRP A 405 16.87 13.33 -16.88
N GLY A 406 16.48 12.48 -15.92
CA GLY A 406 15.15 11.88 -15.91
C GLY A 406 14.03 12.90 -15.75
N LEU A 407 14.24 13.93 -14.92
CA LEU A 407 13.32 15.06 -14.82
C LEU A 407 13.18 15.81 -16.16
N ALA A 408 14.28 16.00 -16.88
CA ALA A 408 14.24 16.63 -18.19
C ALA A 408 13.49 15.77 -19.23
N GLN A 409 13.64 14.45 -19.18
CA GLN A 409 12.87 13.52 -20.00
C GLN A 409 11.36 13.61 -19.73
N LEU A 410 10.96 13.74 -18.47
CA LEU A 410 9.54 13.82 -18.12
C LEU A 410 8.93 15.20 -18.41
N TYR A 411 9.66 16.29 -18.16
CA TYR A 411 9.09 17.64 -18.10
C TYR A 411 9.50 18.60 -19.22
N ARG A 412 10.54 18.31 -20.01
CA ARG A 412 11.05 19.24 -21.05
C ARG A 412 10.97 18.72 -22.47
N THR A 413 10.79 17.42 -22.66
CA THR A 413 10.69 16.81 -23.98
C THR A 413 9.32 16.19 -24.18
N PRO A 414 8.74 16.25 -25.40
CA PRO A 414 7.48 15.56 -25.72
C PRO A 414 7.64 14.04 -25.87
N ARG A 415 8.88 13.51 -25.83
CA ARG A 415 9.17 12.07 -25.94
C ARG A 415 8.88 11.35 -24.61
N CYS A 416 7.92 10.41 -24.56
CA CYS A 416 7.71 9.56 -23.37
C CYS A 416 8.31 8.16 -23.53
N MET A 417 9.41 7.90 -22.84
CA MET A 417 10.00 6.57 -22.70
C MET A 417 9.28 5.75 -21.62
N LEU A 418 7.98 5.49 -21.82
CA LEU A 418 7.08 4.90 -20.81
C LEU A 418 6.26 3.71 -21.35
N GLU A 419 6.66 3.10 -22.47
CA GLU A 419 5.91 2.02 -23.13
C GLU A 419 5.64 0.81 -22.22
N HIS A 420 6.53 0.53 -21.27
CA HIS A 420 6.41 -0.58 -20.31
C HIS A 420 6.03 -0.13 -18.89
N ALA A 421 5.82 1.18 -18.68
CA ALA A 421 5.61 1.74 -17.37
C ALA A 421 4.14 1.58 -16.93
N ARG A 422 3.91 0.93 -15.80
CA ARG A 422 2.58 0.80 -15.17
C ARG A 422 2.16 2.06 -14.44
N ALA A 423 3.13 2.79 -13.92
CA ALA A 423 2.94 4.13 -13.38
C ALA A 423 4.23 4.95 -13.58
N VAL A 424 4.13 6.26 -13.39
CA VAL A 424 5.30 7.15 -13.40
C VAL A 424 5.34 7.96 -12.11
N HIS A 425 6.51 7.96 -11.46
CA HIS A 425 6.77 8.81 -10.32
C HIS A 425 7.09 10.24 -10.80
N LEU A 426 6.30 11.23 -10.35
CA LEU A 426 6.39 12.61 -10.82
C LEU A 426 7.46 13.43 -10.09
N TRP A 427 7.98 12.92 -8.97
CA TRP A 427 9.09 13.53 -8.21
C TRP A 427 8.73 14.94 -7.73
N GLU A 428 7.54 15.07 -7.15
CA GLU A 428 6.89 16.35 -6.87
C GLU A 428 7.78 17.29 -6.08
N THR A 429 8.47 16.78 -5.06
CA THR A 429 9.39 17.55 -4.22
C THR A 429 10.46 18.31 -5.04
N LYS A 430 10.92 17.75 -6.16
CA LYS A 430 11.91 18.41 -7.04
C LYS A 430 11.26 19.39 -8.03
N MET A 431 10.01 19.13 -8.42
CA MET A 431 9.35 19.86 -9.52
C MET A 431 8.27 20.83 -9.06
N TRP A 432 7.99 20.91 -7.75
CA TRP A 432 6.93 21.74 -7.19
C TRP A 432 7.07 23.21 -7.59
N ARG A 433 8.19 23.85 -7.23
CA ARG A 433 8.41 25.28 -7.48
C ARG A 433 8.54 25.61 -8.97
N ALA A 434 9.08 24.68 -9.75
CA ALA A 434 9.39 24.91 -11.16
C ALA A 434 8.17 24.74 -12.07
N LEU A 435 7.25 23.82 -11.74
CA LEU A 435 6.17 23.44 -12.65
C LEU A 435 4.88 23.02 -11.94
N LEU A 436 4.95 22.07 -11.01
CA LEU A 436 3.74 21.39 -10.50
C LEU A 436 2.88 22.28 -9.60
N GLY A 437 3.48 23.15 -8.78
CA GLY A 437 2.76 24.02 -7.86
C GLY A 437 1.96 25.14 -8.54
N GLY A 438 2.30 25.47 -9.79
CA GLY A 438 1.60 26.46 -10.62
C GLY A 438 0.87 25.85 -11.82
N LEU A 439 0.62 24.53 -11.82
CA LEU A 439 0.04 23.83 -12.96
C LEU A 439 -1.41 24.26 -13.20
N THR A 440 -1.72 24.71 -14.42
CA THR A 440 -3.06 25.11 -14.86
C THR A 440 -3.54 24.25 -16.03
N PRO A 441 -4.87 24.17 -16.28
CA PRO A 441 -5.41 23.53 -17.48
C PRO A 441 -4.79 24.09 -18.78
N SER A 442 -4.64 25.41 -18.88
CA SER A 442 -4.01 26.06 -20.04
C SER A 442 -2.54 25.69 -20.26
N ARG A 443 -1.79 25.35 -19.19
CA ARG A 443 -0.43 24.82 -19.33
C ARG A 443 -0.46 23.37 -19.79
N VAL A 444 -1.39 22.56 -19.28
CA VAL A 444 -1.59 21.16 -19.69
C VAL A 444 -1.97 21.07 -21.17
N GLU A 445 -2.83 21.95 -21.67
CA GLU A 445 -3.26 22.02 -23.07
C GLU A 445 -2.12 22.18 -24.07
N LYS A 446 -0.99 22.77 -23.65
CA LYS A 446 0.18 22.94 -24.55
C LYS A 446 0.81 21.62 -24.97
N GLN A 447 0.74 20.58 -24.12
CA GLN A 447 1.26 19.23 -24.40
C GLN A 447 2.70 19.19 -24.97
N ASP A 448 3.53 20.15 -24.53
CA ASP A 448 4.90 20.34 -25.02
C ASP A 448 5.94 19.44 -24.31
N SER A 449 5.50 18.66 -23.32
CA SER A 449 6.32 17.66 -22.64
C SER A 449 5.57 16.35 -22.41
N CYS A 450 6.31 15.29 -22.11
CA CYS A 450 5.77 13.97 -21.80
C CYS A 450 4.73 14.05 -20.68
N PHE A 451 5.08 14.68 -19.55
CA PHE A 451 4.16 14.89 -18.46
C PHE A 451 2.89 15.62 -18.88
N LEU A 452 2.99 16.69 -19.67
CA LEU A 452 1.81 17.47 -20.07
C LEU A 452 0.91 16.69 -21.04
N ARG A 453 1.45 15.78 -21.86
CA ARG A 453 0.66 14.85 -22.68
C ARG A 453 -0.11 13.86 -21.83
N LEU A 454 0.55 13.25 -20.84
CA LEU A 454 -0.10 12.35 -19.87
C LEU A 454 -1.17 13.10 -19.08
N ALA A 455 -0.84 14.28 -18.55
CA ALA A 455 -1.77 15.14 -17.82
C ALA A 455 -2.98 15.54 -18.67
N ALA A 456 -2.78 15.88 -19.95
CA ALA A 456 -3.87 16.23 -20.85
C ALA A 456 -4.80 15.05 -21.12
N ALA A 457 -4.27 13.84 -21.30
CA ALA A 457 -5.06 12.64 -21.48
C ALA A 457 -5.93 12.33 -20.26
N VAL A 458 -5.41 12.52 -19.04
CA VAL A 458 -6.18 12.35 -17.80
C VAL A 458 -7.17 13.50 -17.56
N LEU A 459 -6.77 14.74 -17.82
CA LEU A 459 -7.62 15.91 -17.63
C LEU A 459 -8.85 15.87 -18.54
N SER A 460 -8.68 15.35 -19.77
CA SER A 460 -9.75 15.19 -20.76
C SER A 460 -10.55 13.89 -20.65
N ASP A 461 -10.29 13.05 -19.63
CA ASP A 461 -10.91 11.72 -19.45
C ASP A 461 -10.71 10.76 -20.64
N SER A 462 -9.72 11.00 -21.50
CA SER A 462 -9.43 10.11 -22.63
C SER A 462 -8.60 8.90 -22.22
N PHE A 463 -7.69 9.06 -21.25
CA PHE A 463 -6.77 8.02 -20.76
C PHE A 463 -5.98 7.31 -21.90
N ASN A 464 -5.89 7.94 -23.07
CA ASN A 464 -5.19 7.41 -24.22
C ASN A 464 -3.74 7.88 -24.19
N PHE A 465 -2.88 7.11 -23.53
CA PHE A 465 -1.45 7.40 -23.46
C PHE A 465 -0.66 6.98 -24.69
N SER A 466 -1.29 6.33 -25.69
CA SER A 466 -0.62 5.93 -26.93
C SER A 466 -0.04 7.11 -27.69
N ALA A 467 -0.66 8.30 -27.58
CA ALA A 467 -0.16 9.54 -28.18
C ALA A 467 0.99 10.19 -27.38
N ALA A 468 1.21 9.75 -26.14
CA ALA A 468 2.31 10.19 -25.28
C ALA A 468 3.52 9.26 -25.43
N MET A 469 3.29 7.95 -25.45
CA MET A 469 4.32 6.90 -25.52
C MET A 469 5.10 6.93 -26.84
N LEU A 470 6.40 6.64 -26.79
CA LEU A 470 7.20 6.42 -27.98
C LEU A 470 6.60 5.26 -28.79
N VAL A 471 6.52 5.42 -30.11
CA VAL A 471 6.08 4.37 -31.05
C VAL A 471 7.31 3.87 -31.80
N PRO A 472 7.53 2.54 -31.94
CA PRO A 472 8.60 2.03 -32.80
C PRO A 472 8.54 2.65 -34.22
N PRO A 473 9.64 3.18 -34.78
CA PRO A 473 11.05 2.93 -34.47
C PRO A 473 11.71 4.07 -33.68
N GLN A 474 10.98 4.83 -32.86
CA GLN A 474 11.56 5.82 -31.96
C GLN A 474 12.37 5.08 -30.87
N THR A 475 13.56 4.62 -31.21
CA THR A 475 14.46 3.96 -30.28
C THR A 475 15.23 5.02 -29.52
N ALA A 476 15.17 4.96 -28.20
CA ALA A 476 16.05 5.73 -27.36
C ALA A 476 17.39 4.98 -27.32
N SER A 477 18.30 5.30 -28.24
CA SER A 477 19.65 4.70 -28.21
C SER A 477 20.41 5.25 -27.01
N THR A 478 21.32 4.45 -26.42
CA THR A 478 22.19 4.90 -25.33
C THR A 478 22.99 6.18 -25.70
N GLU A 479 23.29 6.35 -26.99
CA GLU A 479 23.91 7.56 -27.55
C GLU A 479 22.97 8.77 -27.60
N GLU A 480 21.70 8.59 -28.00
CA GLU A 480 20.70 9.66 -27.91
C GLU A 480 20.43 10.04 -26.45
N HIS A 481 20.40 9.08 -25.52
CA HIS A 481 20.25 9.35 -24.09
C HIS A 481 21.32 10.33 -23.60
N LEU A 482 22.58 10.11 -23.99
CA LEU A 482 23.74 10.93 -23.64
C LEU A 482 23.69 12.32 -24.28
N LEU A 483 23.39 12.41 -25.59
CA LEU A 483 23.27 13.69 -26.31
C LEU A 483 22.15 14.58 -25.73
N TYR A 484 20.99 14.00 -25.41
CA TYR A 484 19.89 14.75 -24.80
C TYR A 484 20.21 15.16 -23.35
N SER A 485 20.94 14.36 -22.55
CA SER A 485 21.43 14.81 -21.23
C SER A 485 22.30 16.05 -21.32
N VAL A 486 23.26 16.06 -22.25
CA VAL A 486 24.20 17.17 -22.38
C VAL A 486 23.45 18.43 -22.80
N SER A 487 22.56 18.35 -23.80
CA SER A 487 21.79 19.53 -24.24
C SER A 487 20.77 20.02 -23.19
N LEU A 488 20.19 19.14 -22.38
CA LEU A 488 19.23 19.51 -21.32
C LEU A 488 19.93 20.12 -20.08
N LEU A 489 21.17 19.73 -19.81
CA LEU A 489 22.07 20.38 -18.84
C LEU A 489 22.45 21.79 -19.30
N GLU A 490 22.74 21.97 -20.59
CA GLU A 490 23.05 23.29 -21.19
C GLU A 490 21.85 24.26 -21.16
N GLN A 491 20.62 23.75 -21.20
CA GLN A 491 19.38 24.55 -21.14
C GLN A 491 19.03 25.08 -19.74
N TRP A 492 19.83 24.81 -18.69
CA TRP A 492 19.56 25.28 -17.33
C TRP A 492 19.94 26.76 -17.05
N SER A 493 20.17 27.53 -18.12
CA SER A 493 20.40 28.98 -18.20
C SER A 493 21.84 29.48 -17.98
N PRO A 494 22.21 30.63 -18.60
CA PRO A 494 23.60 31.05 -18.82
C PRO A 494 24.34 31.60 -17.59
N ASP A 495 23.65 31.91 -16.50
CA ASP A 495 24.28 32.48 -15.30
C ASP A 495 25.17 31.45 -14.56
N GLU A 496 24.96 30.15 -14.78
CA GLU A 496 25.86 29.10 -14.28
C GLU A 496 26.87 28.60 -15.34
N ALA A 497 26.66 28.93 -16.62
CA ALA A 497 27.50 28.50 -17.75
C ALA A 497 28.86 29.22 -17.85
N GLY A 498 29.12 30.22 -17.00
CA GLY A 498 30.41 30.91 -16.91
C GLY A 498 31.52 30.09 -16.23
N LYS A 499 31.19 29.03 -15.49
CA LYS A 499 32.17 28.26 -14.70
C LYS A 499 32.79 27.05 -15.41
N LEU A 500 32.32 26.69 -16.60
CA LEU A 500 32.71 25.43 -17.26
C LEU A 500 33.32 25.59 -18.66
N ARG A 501 33.56 26.82 -19.14
CA ARG A 501 34.34 27.05 -20.37
C ARG A 501 35.83 27.06 -20.07
N GLY A 502 36.36 25.88 -19.78
CA GLY A 502 37.78 25.67 -19.64
C GLY A 502 38.13 24.26 -20.07
N MET A 503 38.64 24.17 -21.30
CA MET A 503 39.58 23.13 -21.73
C MET A 503 38.96 21.87 -22.36
N SER A 504 38.76 21.98 -23.67
CA SER A 504 38.78 20.85 -24.60
C SER A 504 40.18 20.24 -24.73
N ASN A 505 40.28 18.93 -24.42
CA ASN A 505 41.01 17.83 -25.12
C ASN A 505 42.54 17.92 -25.35
N PRO A 506 43.23 16.83 -25.77
CA PRO A 506 43.19 15.40 -25.41
C PRO A 506 44.61 14.82 -25.07
N SER A 507 44.66 13.55 -24.61
CA SER A 507 45.66 12.49 -24.94
C SER A 507 46.37 11.82 -23.75
N ALA A 508 46.17 10.49 -23.63
CA ALA A 508 47.08 9.38 -23.24
C ALA A 508 48.19 9.61 -22.18
N GLU A 509 48.52 8.75 -21.21
CA GLU A 509 48.54 7.28 -21.16
C GLU A 509 48.85 6.79 -19.71
N VAL A 510 48.58 5.50 -19.45
CA VAL A 510 48.61 4.75 -18.17
C VAL A 510 50.02 4.41 -17.63
N ARG A 511 50.24 4.30 -16.29
CA ARG A 511 50.97 3.17 -15.62
C ARG A 511 51.08 3.21 -14.06
N ILE A 512 50.46 2.20 -13.43
CA ILE A 512 50.91 1.23 -12.37
C ILE A 512 51.54 1.69 -11.03
N SER A 513 50.90 1.28 -9.92
CA SER A 513 51.24 1.39 -8.47
C SER A 513 52.30 0.38 -7.96
N PRO A 514 53.00 0.62 -6.81
CA PRO A 514 52.67 -0.03 -5.50
C PRO A 514 53.22 0.74 -4.23
N PRO A 515 53.26 0.20 -2.97
CA PRO A 515 52.38 -0.68 -2.17
C PRO A 515 51.91 -0.06 -0.81
N ASP A 516 51.06 -0.80 -0.10
CA ASP A 516 50.29 -0.53 1.12
C ASP A 516 50.91 0.27 2.29
N ARG A 517 50.08 1.16 2.87
CA ARG A 517 50.15 1.65 4.26
C ARG A 517 48.85 1.36 5.00
N ALA A 518 48.96 0.59 6.08
CA ALA A 518 47.86 0.22 6.96
C ALA A 518 47.18 1.46 7.56
N GLY A 519 45.88 1.64 7.28
CA GLY A 519 45.03 2.69 7.85
C GLY A 519 44.30 3.56 6.84
N CYS A 520 44.67 3.50 5.56
CA CYS A 520 43.96 4.22 4.50
C CYS A 520 43.15 3.27 3.62
N VAL A 521 41.83 3.32 3.74
CA VAL A 521 40.88 2.47 3.00
C VAL A 521 39.78 3.32 2.36
N ASP A 522 39.15 2.77 1.33
CA ASP A 522 37.99 3.37 0.69
C ASP A 522 36.71 2.86 1.36
N GLU A 523 36.03 3.74 2.10
CA GLU A 523 34.79 3.44 2.83
C GLU A 523 33.61 3.18 1.89
N ALA A 524 33.58 3.79 0.70
CA ALA A 524 32.57 3.53 -0.32
C ALA A 524 32.92 2.35 -1.25
N GLY A 525 33.95 1.56 -0.91
CA GLY A 525 34.28 0.30 -1.56
C GLY A 525 34.75 0.45 -3.02
N GLU A 526 34.43 -0.55 -3.85
CA GLU A 526 34.96 -0.69 -5.23
C GLU A 526 34.59 0.47 -6.18
N LEU A 527 33.59 1.26 -5.83
CA LEU A 527 33.16 2.43 -6.63
C LEU A 527 34.17 3.59 -6.54
N CYS A 528 34.95 3.66 -5.46
CA CYS A 528 35.92 4.73 -5.27
C CYS A 528 36.99 4.77 -6.36
N GLU A 529 37.39 3.62 -6.88
CA GLU A 529 38.37 3.56 -7.96
C GLU A 529 37.78 4.14 -9.26
N SER A 530 36.50 3.85 -9.54
CA SER A 530 35.81 4.39 -10.71
C SER A 530 35.61 5.91 -10.63
N TRP A 531 35.31 6.43 -9.44
CA TRP A 531 35.11 7.86 -9.18
C TRP A 531 36.43 8.62 -9.18
N ALA A 532 37.48 8.04 -8.61
CA ALA A 532 38.82 8.60 -8.71
C ALA A 532 39.28 8.67 -10.18
N ARG A 533 39.08 7.60 -10.97
CA ARG A 533 39.33 7.60 -12.42
C ARG A 533 38.44 8.61 -13.18
N ALA A 534 37.24 8.90 -12.69
CA ALA A 534 36.35 9.93 -13.23
C ALA A 534 36.72 11.37 -12.79
N GLY A 535 37.79 11.54 -11.99
CA GLY A 535 38.31 12.84 -11.55
C GLY A 535 37.60 13.41 -10.32
N GLU A 536 36.77 12.63 -9.62
CA GLU A 536 36.02 13.08 -8.45
C GLU A 536 36.93 13.54 -7.30
N CYS A 537 38.17 13.06 -7.21
CA CYS A 537 39.13 13.50 -6.19
C CYS A 537 39.39 15.01 -6.24
N SER A 538 39.37 15.60 -7.44
CA SER A 538 39.54 17.04 -7.65
C SER A 538 38.20 17.77 -7.80
N ARG A 539 37.19 17.11 -8.38
CA ARG A 539 35.85 17.70 -8.64
C ARG A 539 34.96 17.69 -7.40
N ASN A 540 35.15 16.73 -6.50
CA ASN A 540 34.42 16.55 -5.26
C ASN A 540 35.36 16.18 -4.09
N PRO A 541 36.33 17.04 -3.78
CA PRO A 541 37.40 16.73 -2.83
C PRO A 541 36.85 16.43 -1.43
N ALA A 542 35.77 17.09 -1.00
CA ALA A 542 35.21 16.90 0.33
C ALA A 542 34.53 15.53 0.52
N TYR A 543 33.84 15.01 -0.50
CA TYR A 543 33.25 13.67 -0.43
C TYR A 543 34.32 12.59 -0.58
N MET A 544 35.21 12.78 -1.55
CA MET A 544 36.25 11.82 -1.84
C MET A 544 37.29 11.71 -0.73
N GLN A 545 37.61 12.82 -0.06
CA GLN A 545 38.44 12.81 1.15
C GLN A 545 37.77 12.06 2.31
N ASN A 546 36.46 11.87 2.34
CA ASN A 546 35.80 11.14 3.43
C ASN A 546 35.53 9.68 3.07
N GLN A 547 35.19 9.39 1.81
CA GLN A 547 34.69 8.09 1.39
C GLN A 547 35.69 7.29 0.54
N CYS A 548 36.64 7.96 -0.09
CA CYS A 548 37.51 7.37 -1.11
C CYS A 548 38.96 7.84 -0.98
N LYS A 549 39.45 7.93 0.27
CA LYS A 549 40.77 8.47 0.62
C LYS A 549 41.91 7.73 -0.08
N ARG A 550 41.79 6.40 -0.17
CA ARG A 550 42.81 5.55 -0.77
C ARG A 550 42.81 5.69 -2.29
N SER A 551 41.64 5.63 -2.91
CA SER A 551 41.48 5.83 -4.36
C SER A 551 41.87 7.23 -4.82
N CYS A 552 41.78 8.24 -3.94
CA CYS A 552 42.18 9.62 -4.24
C CYS A 552 43.58 10.00 -3.79
N GLU A 553 44.38 9.03 -3.31
CA GLU A 553 45.75 9.26 -2.84
C GLU A 553 45.84 10.35 -1.74
N MET A 554 44.75 10.56 -1.00
CA MET A 554 44.66 11.52 0.11
C MET A 554 45.00 10.88 1.47
N CYS A 555 45.75 9.78 1.43
CA CYS A 555 46.29 9.14 2.62
C CYS A 555 47.49 9.95 3.10
N ASP A 556 47.47 10.45 4.34
CA ASP A 556 48.66 11.09 4.92
C ASP A 556 49.83 10.10 4.99
N THR A 557 51.05 10.61 4.79
CA THR A 557 52.27 9.78 4.89
C THR A 557 52.58 9.36 6.32
#